data_AF-A0AAN8LXE9-F1
#
_entry.id   AF-A0AAN8LXE9-F1
#
_cell.length_a   1.000
_cell.length_b   1.000
_cell.length_c   1.000
_cell.angle_alpha   90.00
_cell.angle_beta   90.00
_cell.angle_gamma   90.00
#
_symmetry.space_group_name_H-M   'P 1'
#
loop_
_entity.id
_entity.type
_entity.pdbx_description
1 polymer ?
#
loop_
_entity_poly.entity_id
_entity_poly.type
_entity_poly.pdbx_seq_one_letter_code
_entity_poly.pdbx_strand_id
1 'polypeptide(L)'
;MAAQMAKELWETVELKKHKPNFLSLYKNLPKSAEQREKVRKASTEGIAIQGQQGARLLPEQLLTEAFILSDLFDIGELAALELLLADTSDSACPGTETSCRV
;
A
#
# COMPACT_ATOMS: atom_id res chain seq x y z
N MET A 1 19.83 32.42 -15.74
CA MET A 1 18.87 31.59 -16.51
C MET A 1 18.61 30.22 -15.89
N ALA A 2 19.62 29.46 -15.45
CA ALA A 2 19.41 28.16 -14.80
C ALA A 2 18.52 28.20 -13.52
N ALA A 3 18.64 29.25 -12.71
CA ALA A 3 17.78 29.44 -11.52
C ALA A 3 16.30 29.75 -11.87
N GLN A 4 16.03 30.30 -13.06
CA GLN A 4 14.66 30.56 -13.54
C GLN A 4 14.01 29.26 -14.05
N MET A 5 14.77 28.41 -14.76
CA MET A 5 14.32 27.09 -15.19
C MET A 5 14.02 26.16 -14.01
N ALA A 6 14.83 26.22 -12.94
CA ALA A 6 14.58 25.43 -11.73
C ALA A 6 13.30 25.89 -10.97
N LYS A 7 12.94 27.17 -11.07
CA LYS A 7 11.70 27.71 -10.48
C LYS A 7 10.45 27.22 -11.22
N GLU A 8 10.54 27.04 -12.54
CA GLU A 8 9.48 26.45 -13.37
C GLU A 8 9.44 24.91 -13.31
N LEU A 9 10.59 24.25 -13.04
CA LEU A 9 10.67 22.79 -12.86
C LEU A 9 10.20 22.30 -11.47
N TRP A 10 10.31 23.12 -10.42
CA TRP A 10 9.80 22.81 -9.08
C TRP A 10 8.29 23.10 -8.92
N GLU A 11 7.72 23.95 -9.78
CA GLU A 11 6.27 24.14 -9.87
C GLU A 11 5.67 23.18 -10.90
N THR A 12 5.75 21.87 -10.64
CA THR A 12 4.96 20.90 -11.40
C THR A 12 3.48 21.19 -11.18
N VAL A 13 2.90 21.96 -12.11
CA VAL A 13 1.53 22.45 -12.11
C VAL A 13 0.54 21.30 -11.89
N GLU A 14 0.83 20.12 -12.43
CA GLU A 14 0.05 18.90 -12.23
C GLU A 14 0.00 18.44 -10.76
N LEU A 15 1.11 18.41 -10.02
CA LEU A 15 1.07 18.05 -8.59
C LEU A 15 0.26 19.06 -7.77
N LYS A 16 0.34 20.35 -8.11
CA LYS A 16 -0.49 21.40 -7.46
C LYS A 16 -1.97 21.27 -7.82
N LYS A 17 -2.30 20.99 -9.08
CA LYS A 17 -3.69 20.78 -9.56
C LYS A 17 -4.32 19.53 -8.96
N HIS A 18 -3.56 18.45 -8.87
CA HIS A 18 -4.00 17.18 -8.28
C HIS A 18 -3.78 17.14 -6.76
N LYS A 19 -3.32 18.23 -6.13
CA LYS A 19 -3.13 18.33 -4.67
C LYS A 19 -4.36 17.90 -3.85
N PRO A 20 -5.60 18.34 -4.13
CA PRO A 20 -6.77 17.81 -3.40
C PRO A 20 -7.00 16.32 -3.65
N ASN A 21 -6.61 15.80 -4.82
CA ASN A 21 -6.70 14.37 -5.13
C ASN A 21 -5.65 13.58 -4.34
N PHE A 22 -4.41 14.04 -4.27
CA PHE A 22 -3.36 13.45 -3.42
C PHE A 22 -3.68 13.59 -1.92
N LEU A 23 -4.22 14.72 -1.49
CA LEU A 23 -4.73 14.89 -0.13
C LEU A 23 -5.94 14.00 0.15
N SER A 24 -6.75 13.67 -0.86
CA SER A 24 -7.86 12.72 -0.73
C SER A 24 -7.38 11.26 -0.66
N LEU A 25 -6.24 10.93 -1.30
CA LEU A 25 -5.55 9.66 -1.06
C LEU A 25 -5.01 9.59 0.37
N TYR A 26 -4.62 10.74 0.92
CA TYR A 26 -4.20 10.89 2.32
C TYR A 26 -5.37 11.05 3.30
N LYS A 27 -6.62 11.22 2.82
CA LYS A 27 -7.80 11.07 3.66
C LYS A 27 -7.92 9.58 3.89
N ASN A 28 -7.25 9.12 4.94
CA ASN A 28 -7.30 7.77 5.48
C ASN A 28 -8.69 7.18 5.21
N LEU A 29 -8.74 6.11 4.41
CA LEU A 29 -9.96 5.32 4.32
C LEU A 29 -10.37 5.01 5.76
N PRO A 30 -11.56 5.45 6.19
CA PRO A 30 -11.93 5.35 7.59
C PRO A 30 -11.94 3.88 7.99
N LYS A 31 -11.45 3.60 9.19
CA LYS A 31 -11.52 2.25 9.78
C LYS A 31 -12.93 1.71 9.63
N SER A 32 -13.04 0.50 9.13
CA SER A 32 -14.33 -0.15 8.91
C SER A 32 -14.34 -1.50 9.60
N ALA A 33 -15.37 -1.75 10.39
CA ALA A 33 -15.57 -3.05 11.04
C ALA A 33 -15.58 -4.21 10.02
N GLU A 34 -16.12 -3.97 8.83
CA GLU A 34 -16.13 -4.94 7.73
C GLU A 34 -14.73 -5.19 7.17
N GLN A 35 -13.92 -4.14 7.00
CA GLN A 35 -12.53 -4.30 6.55
C GLN A 35 -11.68 -4.99 7.60
N ARG A 36 -11.84 -4.62 8.87
CA ARG A 36 -11.17 -5.26 10.01
C ARG A 36 -11.45 -6.76 10.07
N GLU A 37 -12.70 -7.18 9.82
CA GLU A 37 -13.05 -8.59 9.76
C GLU A 37 -12.41 -9.30 8.54
N LYS A 38 -12.42 -8.66 7.36
CA LYS A 38 -11.75 -9.20 6.16
C LYS A 38 -10.26 -9.39 6.36
N VAL A 39 -9.58 -8.41 6.96
CA VAL A 39 -8.14 -8.47 7.27
C VAL A 39 -7.89 -9.57 8.32
N ARG A 40 -8.74 -9.71 9.34
CA ARG A 40 -8.63 -10.80 10.32
C ARG A 40 -8.79 -12.18 9.68
N LYS A 41 -9.70 -12.32 8.71
CA LYS A 41 -9.92 -13.57 7.96
C LYS A 41 -8.86 -13.83 6.90
N ALA A 42 -7.95 -12.88 6.64
CA ALA A 42 -6.91 -13.05 5.64
C ALA A 42 -5.94 -14.20 5.95
N SER A 43 -5.82 -14.63 7.21
CA SER A 43 -5.02 -15.82 7.56
C SER A 43 -5.70 -17.15 7.15
N THR A 44 -7.01 -17.16 6.91
CA THR A 44 -7.79 -18.39 6.68
C THR A 44 -8.46 -18.41 5.30
N GLU A 45 -9.06 -17.31 4.89
CA GLU A 45 -9.78 -17.15 3.62
C GLU A 45 -8.92 -16.48 2.53
N GLY A 46 -7.85 -15.80 2.95
CA GLY A 46 -7.01 -14.98 2.09
C GLY A 46 -7.65 -13.63 1.79
N ILE A 47 -6.83 -12.66 1.37
CA ILE A 47 -7.29 -11.32 1.02
C ILE A 47 -6.77 -10.94 -0.36
N ALA A 48 -7.63 -10.31 -1.16
CA ALA A 48 -7.24 -9.74 -2.45
C ALA A 48 -6.62 -8.36 -2.21
N ILE A 49 -5.38 -8.19 -2.67
CA ILE A 49 -4.61 -6.95 -2.51
C ILE A 49 -4.51 -6.26 -3.87
N GLN A 50 -4.65 -4.93 -3.89
CA GLN A 50 -4.55 -4.22 -5.16
C GLN A 50 -3.17 -4.43 -5.79
N GLY A 51 -3.16 -4.80 -7.07
CA GLY A 51 -1.93 -5.07 -7.82
C GLY A 51 -1.39 -6.49 -7.71
N GLN A 52 -1.96 -7.37 -6.88
CA GLN A 52 -1.65 -8.80 -6.88
C GLN A 52 -2.79 -9.62 -7.51
N GLN A 53 -2.43 -10.67 -8.25
CA GLN A 53 -3.43 -11.58 -8.82
C GLN A 53 -3.88 -12.60 -7.77
N GLY A 54 -5.16 -12.56 -7.43
CA GLY A 54 -5.81 -13.53 -6.53
C GLY A 54 -5.77 -13.16 -5.04
N ALA A 55 -6.48 -13.94 -4.24
CA ALA A 55 -6.46 -13.81 -2.79
C ALA A 55 -5.27 -14.55 -2.21
N ARG A 56 -4.50 -13.88 -1.34
CA ARG A 56 -3.31 -14.45 -0.69
C ARG A 56 -3.56 -14.63 0.80
N LEU A 57 -3.14 -15.78 1.34
CA LEU A 57 -3.08 -16.01 2.78
C LEU A 57 -1.91 -15.24 3.38
N LEU A 58 -2.18 -14.53 4.46
CA LEU A 58 -1.19 -13.70 5.16
C LEU A 58 -0.96 -14.24 6.57
N PRO A 59 0.28 -14.22 7.07
CA PRO A 59 0.56 -14.70 8.41
C PRO A 59 -0.03 -13.75 9.47
N GLU A 60 -0.52 -14.33 10.57
CA GLU A 60 -1.11 -13.61 11.71
C GLU A 60 -0.22 -12.48 12.26
N GLN A 61 1.11 -12.65 12.20
CA GLN A 61 2.05 -11.62 12.63
C GLN A 61 1.91 -10.34 11.79
N LEU A 62 1.81 -10.46 10.46
CA LEU A 62 1.62 -9.31 9.56
C LEU A 62 0.28 -8.63 9.80
N LEU A 63 -0.77 -9.41 10.08
CA LEU A 63 -2.10 -8.86 10.40
C LEU A 63 -2.07 -8.07 11.70
N THR A 64 -1.36 -8.59 12.71
CA THR A 64 -1.18 -7.91 14.00
C THR A 64 -0.43 -6.59 13.83
N GLU A 65 0.66 -6.58 13.07
CA GLU A 65 1.41 -5.35 12.74
C GLU A 65 0.54 -4.35 11.98
N ALA A 66 -0.28 -4.81 11.03
CA ALA A 66 -1.21 -3.96 10.28
C ALA A 66 -2.27 -3.31 11.20
N PHE A 67 -2.80 -4.05 12.17
CA PHE A 67 -3.73 -3.48 13.15
C PHE A 67 -3.06 -2.46 14.07
N ILE A 68 -1.82 -2.71 14.50
CA ILE A 68 -1.06 -1.75 15.30
C ILE A 68 -0.84 -0.46 14.51
N LEU A 69 -0.43 -0.56 13.24
CA LEU A 69 -0.26 0.61 12.37
C LEU A 69 -1.56 1.35 12.11
N SER A 70 -2.65 0.61 11.88
CA SER A 70 -4.00 1.17 11.75
C SER A 70 -4.39 1.97 13.00
N ASP A 71 -4.11 1.43 14.18
CA ASP A 71 -4.40 2.10 15.46
C ASP A 71 -3.50 3.31 15.74
N LEU A 72 -2.22 3.25 15.35
CA LEU A 72 -1.26 4.35 15.56
C LEU A 72 -1.49 5.55 14.63
N PHE A 73 -1.79 5.31 13.35
CA PHE A 73 -1.89 6.36 12.33
C PHE A 73 -3.32 6.70 11.92
N ASP A 74 -4.30 6.07 12.58
CA ASP A 74 -5.72 6.16 12.27
C ASP A 74 -6.02 5.95 10.78
N ILE A 75 -5.34 4.95 10.19
CA ILE A 75 -5.48 4.55 8.79
C ILE A 75 -6.31 3.27 8.68
N GLY A 76 -6.97 3.06 7.55
CA GLY A 76 -7.70 1.81 7.29
C GLY A 76 -6.80 0.58 7.33
N GLU A 77 -7.33 -0.53 7.81
CA GLU A 77 -6.56 -1.77 8.08
C GLU A 77 -5.97 -2.37 6.80
N LEU A 78 -6.68 -2.25 5.67
CA LEU A 78 -6.16 -2.68 4.36
C LEU A 78 -5.00 -1.81 3.90
N ALA A 79 -5.07 -0.50 4.11
CA ALA A 79 -4.01 0.43 3.74
C ALA A 79 -2.75 0.21 4.61
N ALA A 80 -2.93 -0.05 5.90
CA ALA A 80 -1.84 -0.42 6.81
C ALA A 80 -1.15 -1.73 6.36
N LEU A 81 -1.93 -2.70 5.90
CA LEU A 81 -1.43 -3.96 5.39
C LEU A 81 -0.69 -3.79 4.05
N GLU A 82 -1.25 -3.02 3.12
CA GLU A 82 -0.60 -2.67 1.85
C GLU A 82 0.73 -1.95 2.07
N LEU A 83 0.80 -1.07 3.08
CA LEU A 83 2.03 -0.38 3.46
C LEU A 83 3.11 -1.34 3.94
N LEU A 84 2.77 -2.28 4.82
CA LEU A 84 3.69 -3.34 5.28
C LEU A 84 4.17 -4.23 4.13
N LEU A 85 3.29 -4.47 3.15
CA LEU A 85 3.62 -5.31 1.99
C LEU A 85 4.44 -4.57 0.92
N ALA A 86 4.27 -3.26 0.79
CA ALA A 86 5.11 -2.43 -0.06
C ALA A 86 6.57 -2.45 0.42
N ASP A 87 6.80 -2.42 1.73
CA ASP A 87 8.14 -2.45 2.32
C ASP A 87 8.88 -3.79 2.05
N THR A 88 8.14 -4.91 1.97
CA THR A 88 8.76 -6.21 1.64
C THR A 88 8.95 -6.44 0.13
N SER A 89 8.38 -5.61 -0.74
CA SER A 89 8.38 -5.83 -2.19
C SER A 89 9.72 -5.55 -2.89
N ASP A 90 10.71 -5.01 -2.17
CA ASP A 90 12.09 -4.82 -2.66
C ASP A 90 13.01 -6.04 -2.43
N SER A 91 12.48 -7.22 -2.06
CA SER A 91 13.30 -8.43 -1.83
C SER A 91 12.82 -9.73 -2.50
N ALA A 92 11.79 -9.69 -3.34
CA ALA A 92 11.42 -10.83 -4.18
C ALA A 92 11.78 -10.53 -5.63
N CYS A 93 12.90 -11.11 -6.09
CA CYS A 93 13.38 -11.09 -7.47
C CYS A 93 12.24 -11.07 -8.50
N PRO A 94 12.26 -10.19 -9.52
CA PRO A 94 11.38 -10.33 -10.68
C PRO A 94 11.87 -11.54 -11.47
N GLY A 95 11.24 -12.69 -11.24
CA GLY A 95 11.75 -13.98 -11.71
C GLY A 95 10.65 -14.93 -12.16
N THR A 96 9.93 -14.55 -13.21
CA THR A 96 9.40 -15.50 -14.19
C THR A 96 9.59 -14.80 -15.54
N GLU A 97 10.55 -15.20 -16.36
CA GLU A 97 10.43 -16.41 -17.16
C GLU A 97 11.63 -17.38 -17.04
N THR A 98 11.31 -18.61 -16.63
CA THR A 98 12.00 -19.87 -16.97
C THR A 98 13.53 -19.94 -16.89
N SER A 99 14.07 -20.38 -15.75
CA SER A 99 14.98 -21.54 -15.67
C SER A 99 15.42 -21.78 -14.24
N CYS A 100 14.62 -22.57 -13.50
CA CYS A 100 15.09 -23.31 -12.34
C CYS A 100 14.53 -24.72 -12.43
N ARG A 101 15.22 -25.59 -13.17
CA ARG A 101 15.19 -27.04 -12.92
C ARG A 101 16.63 -27.54 -12.91
N VAL A 102 16.87 -28.37 -11.89
CA VAL A 102 18.05 -29.16 -11.50
C VAL A 102 19.11 -29.35 -12.59
#